data_AF-A0A7W6KFP4-F1
#
_entry.id   AF-A0A7W6KFP4-F1
#
_cell.length_a   1.000
_cell.length_b   1.000
_cell.length_c   1.000
_cell.angle_alpha   90.00
_cell.angle_beta   90.00
_cell.angle_gamma   90.00
#
_symmetry.space_group_name_H-M   'P 1'
#
loop_
_entity.id
_entity.type
_entity.pdbx_description
1 polymer ?
#
loop_
_entity_poly.entity_id
_entity_poly.type
_entity_poly.pdbx_seq_one_letter_code
_entity_poly.pdbx_strand_id
1 'polypeptide(L)' 'MEVTINNQNYRLNETCSIEQMLAAVISTETNGLAIAVNQTIISKSVWHTYLLSPGDQVILIKATQGG' A
#
# COMPACT_ATOMS: atom_id res chain seq x y z
N MET A 1 -11.28 -6.08 -6.27
CA MET A 1 -11.01 -4.88 -7.08
C MET A 1 -9.63 -4.94 -7.72
N GLU A 2 -9.39 -4.13 -8.74
CA GLU A 2 -8.08 -3.97 -9.38
C GLU A 2 -7.41 -2.70 -8.89
N VAL A 3 -6.13 -2.79 -8.51
CA VAL A 3 -5.29 -1.66 -8.09
C VAL A 3 -3.91 -1.83 -8.71
N THR A 4 -3.15 -0.74 -8.81
CA THR A 4 -1.75 -0.80 -9.23
C THR A 4 -0.86 -0.58 -8.01
N ILE A 5 0.08 -1.49 -7.74
CA ILE A 5 1.04 -1.38 -6.64
C ILE A 5 2.44 -1.40 -7.25
N ASN A 6 3.26 -0.35 -7.03
CA ASN A 6 4.59 -0.22 -7.63
C ASN A 6 4.60 -0.51 -9.15
N ASN A 7 3.65 0.08 -9.88
CA ASN A 7 3.47 -0.08 -11.33
C ASN A 7 3.09 -1.50 -11.80
N GLN A 8 2.74 -2.40 -10.89
CA GLN A 8 2.23 -3.74 -11.20
C GLN A 8 0.75 -3.85 -10.84
N ASN A 9 -0.04 -4.53 -11.67
CA ASN A 9 -1.47 -4.69 -11.41
C ASN A 9 -1.74 -5.85 -10.47
N TYR A 10 -2.59 -5.62 -9.48
CA TYR A 10 -3.03 -6.60 -8.50
C TYR A 10 -4.56 -6.67 -8.45
N ARG A 11 -5.07 -7.89 -8.31
CA ARG A 11 -6.48 -8.14 -8.03
C ARG A 11 -6.63 -8.51 -6.55
N LEU A 12 -7.26 -7.61 -5.80
CA LEU A 12 -7.53 -7.75 -4.37
C LEU A 12 -9.02 -8.04 -4.13
N ASN A 13 -9.41 -8.33 -2.89
CA ASN A 13 -10.81 -8.42 -2.49
C ASN A 13 -11.52 -7.06 -2.69
N GLU A 14 -12.85 -7.05 -2.74
CA GLU A 14 -13.63 -5.86 -3.12
C GLU A 14 -13.51 -4.69 -2.16
N THR A 15 -13.20 -4.95 -0.89
CA THR A 15 -12.95 -3.90 0.10
C THR A 15 -11.80 -4.37 0.97
N CYS A 16 -10.64 -3.75 0.82
CA CYS A 16 -9.50 -4.04 1.68
C CYS A 16 -8.84 -2.75 2.15
N SER A 17 -8.34 -2.80 3.38
CA SER A 17 -7.51 -1.73 3.91
C SER A 17 -6.09 -1.80 3.34
N ILE A 18 -5.32 -0.72 3.49
CA ILE A 18 -3.89 -0.72 3.16
C ILE A 18 -3.18 -1.85 3.89
N GLU A 19 -3.48 -2.07 5.18
CA GLU A 19 -2.86 -3.15 5.95
C GLU A 19 -3.17 -4.54 5.38
N GLN A 20 -4.42 -4.80 4.99
CA GLN A 20 -4.80 -6.08 4.38
C GLN A 20 -4.17 -6.26 2.99
N MET A 21 -4.05 -5.19 2.20
CA MET A 21 -3.34 -5.20 0.93
C MET A 21 -1.85 -5.54 1.14
N LEU A 22 -1.19 -4.96 2.14
CA LEU A 22 0.20 -5.30 2.47
C LEU A 22 0.36 -6.77 2.84
N ALA A 23 -0.53 -7.31 3.66
CA ALA A 23 -0.50 -8.73 4.05
C ALA A 23 -0.68 -9.68 2.85
N ALA A 24 -1.43 -9.26 1.82
CA ALA A 24 -1.63 -10.04 0.61
C ALA A 24 -0.47 -9.96 -0.39
N VAL A 25 0.29 -8.86 -0.40
CA VAL A 25 1.26 -8.54 -1.45
C VAL A 25 2.71 -8.61 -0.95
N ILE A 26 2.96 -8.40 0.33
CA ILE A 26 4.30 -8.33 0.93
C ILE A 26 4.46 -9.43 1.99
N SER A 27 5.52 -10.22 1.87
CA SER A 27 5.88 -11.27 2.86
C SER A 27 6.87 -10.79 3.94
N THR A 28 7.23 -9.51 3.94
CA THR A 28 8.31 -8.92 4.78
C THR A 28 7.83 -7.76 5.67
N GLU A 29 8.65 -7.39 6.65
CA GLU A 29 8.33 -6.36 7.65
C GLU A 29 8.04 -4.97 7.05
N THR A 30 7.06 -4.28 7.63
CA THR A 30 6.64 -2.90 7.25
C THR A 30 7.45 -1.81 7.97
N ASN A 31 8.55 -2.17 8.64
CA ASN A 31 9.42 -1.21 9.30
C ASN A 31 10.19 -0.38 8.27
N GLY A 32 10.16 0.94 8.41
CA GLY A 32 10.75 1.86 7.44
C GLY A 32 10.01 1.93 6.10
N LEU A 33 8.77 1.44 6.03
CA LEU A 33 7.91 1.54 4.85
C LEU A 33 6.96 2.73 4.98
N ALA A 34 6.92 3.58 3.96
CA ALA A 34 5.87 4.57 3.74
C ALA A 34 5.02 4.16 2.53
N ILE A 35 3.76 4.60 2.50
CA ILE A 35 2.81 4.26 1.45
C ILE A 35 2.19 5.54 0.92
N ALA A 36 2.17 5.66 -0.41
CA ALA A 36 1.40 6.67 -1.11
C ALA A 36 0.22 6.02 -1.82
N VAL A 37 -0.97 6.61 -1.72
CA VAL A 37 -2.13 6.28 -2.54
C VAL A 37 -2.44 7.49 -3.40
N ASN A 38 -2.47 7.33 -4.72
CA ASN A 38 -2.70 8.40 -5.69
C ASN A 38 -1.82 9.63 -5.42
N GLN A 39 -0.51 9.41 -5.24
CA GLN A 39 0.51 10.42 -4.94
C GLN A 39 0.36 11.12 -3.57
N THR A 40 -0.56 10.65 -2.71
CA THR A 40 -0.76 11.19 -1.36
C THR A 40 -0.20 10.22 -0.32
N ILE A 41 0.67 10.69 0.56
CA ILE A 41 1.24 9.88 1.64
C ILE A 41 0.16 9.55 2.67
N ILE A 42 -0.04 8.27 2.96
CA ILE A 42 -0.98 7.80 3.98
C ILE A 42 -0.22 7.41 5.24
N SER A 43 -0.56 8.06 6.36
CA SER A 43 0.06 7.80 7.66
C SER A 43 -0.14 6.36 8.11
N LYS A 44 0.92 5.72 8.64
CA LYS A 44 0.87 4.33 9.14
C LYS A 44 -0.23 4.11 10.18
N SER A 45 -0.53 5.12 10.99
CA SER A 45 -1.59 5.08 12.01
C SER A 45 -2.99 4.82 11.45
N VAL A 46 -3.24 5.11 10.17
CA VAL A 46 -4.55 4.94 9.54
C VAL A 46 -4.59 3.80 8.53
N TRP A 47 -3.52 3.03 8.35
CA TRP A 47 -3.48 1.94 7.36
C TRP A 47 -4.52 0.85 7.60
N HIS A 48 -4.86 0.58 8.86
CA HIS A 48 -5.89 -0.39 9.21
C HIS A 48 -7.30 0.06 8.78
N THR A 49 -7.54 1.37 8.75
CA THR A 49 -8.87 1.96 8.48
C THR A 49 -9.01 2.57 7.09
N TYR A 50 -7.91 2.90 6.42
CA TYR A 50 -7.93 3.46 5.07
C TYR A 50 -8.28 2.35 4.07
N LEU A 51 -9.46 2.44 3.47
CA LEU A 51 -9.93 1.50 2.45
C LEU A 51 -9.47 1.94 1.06
N LEU A 52 -8.90 1.01 0.31
CA LEU A 52 -8.55 1.22 -1.09
C LEU A 52 -9.81 1.16 -1.96
N SER A 53 -9.76 1.91 -3.06
CA SER A 53 -10.79 1.92 -4.09
C SER A 53 -10.28 1.26 -5.38
N PRO A 54 -11.19 0.71 -6.22
CA PRO A 54 -10.82 0.22 -7.54
C PRO A 54 -10.11 1.31 -8.35
N GLY A 55 -8.97 0.97 -8.96
CA GLY A 55 -8.16 1.87 -9.78
C GLY A 55 -7.11 2.67 -9.00
N ASP A 56 -7.05 2.53 -7.67
CA ASP A 56 -6.04 3.24 -6.88
C ASP A 56 -4.61 2.85 -7.28
N GLN A 57 -3.74 3.87 -7.31
CA GLN A 57 -2.31 3.71 -7.53
C GLN A 57 -1.57 3.80 -6.21
N VAL A 58 -0.99 2.69 -5.80
CA VAL A 58 -0.25 2.53 -4.55
C VAL A 58 1.23 2.48 -4.85
N ILE A 59 2.02 3.29 -4.15
CA ILE A 59 3.48 3.23 -4.18
C ILE A 59 3.99 2.88 -2.79
N LEU A 60 4.79 1.82 -2.72
CA LEU A 60 5.48 1.35 -1.55
C LEU A 60 6.87 1.98 -1.54
N ILE A 61 7.12 2.86 -0.57
CA ILE A 61 8.35 3.64 -0.46
C ILE A 61 9.15 3.09 0.72
N LYS A 62 10.23 2.37 0.43
CA LYS A 62 11.15 1.91 1.48
C LYS A 62 12.16 3.01 1.78
N ALA A 63 12.34 3.34 3.05
CA ALA A 63 13.44 4.20 3.47
C ALA A 63 14.76 3.60 2.97
N THR A 64 15.45 4.33 2.10
CA THR A 64 16.83 4.03 1.75
C THR A 64 17.68 4.57 2.90
N GLN A 65 18.42 3.70 3.59
CA GLN A 65 19.47 4.12 4.52
C GLN A 65 20.58 4.77 3.67
N GLY A 66 20.49 6.09 3.44
CA GLY A 66 21.62 6.89 2.99
C GLY A 66 22.52 7.17 4.18
N GLY A 67 23.83 7.04 3.98
CA GLY A 67 24.86 7.03 5.04
C GLY A 67 24.95 8.25 5.94
#